data_AF-A0A931YDV3-F1
#
_entry.id   AF-A0A931YDV3-F1
#
_cell.length_a   1.000
_cell.length_b   1.000
_cell.length_c   1.000
_cell.angle_alpha   90.00
_cell.angle_beta   90.00
_cell.angle_gamma   90.00
#
_symmetry.space_group_name_H-M   'P 1'
#
loop_
_entity.id
_entity.type
_entity.pdbx_description
1 polymer ?
#
loop_
_entity_poly.entity_id
_entity_poly.type
_entity_poly.pdbx_seq_one_letter_code
_entity_poly.pdbx_strand_id
1 'polypeptide(L)'
;MIALAVLGGIVGVGLLMVLTSIFNGYALNVLWEWFIVPTFGAPNLGIVPAIGVAMVVSYLTHQTHNCKKEERNFGEMVAEGAARAVVNPSLALFFGWIVHLFM
;
A
#
# COMPACT_ATOMS: atom_id res chain seq x y z
N MET A 1 29.73 7.49 -12.99
CA MET A 1 29.01 7.94 -11.78
C MET A 1 27.48 7.94 -11.98
N ILE A 2 26.96 8.46 -13.09
CA ILE A 2 25.51 8.51 -13.37
C ILE A 2 24.86 7.10 -13.42
N ALA A 3 25.48 6.11 -14.07
CA ALA A 3 24.92 4.76 -14.18
C ALA A 3 24.74 4.04 -12.82
N LEU A 4 25.63 4.29 -11.86
CA LEU A 4 25.58 3.68 -10.53
C LEU A 4 24.48 4.33 -9.66
N ALA A 5 24.27 5.63 -9.81
CA ALA A 5 23.17 6.36 -9.17
C ALA A 5 21.79 5.96 -9.73
N VAL A 6 21.69 5.74 -11.06
CA VAL A 6 20.45 5.27 -11.69
C VAL A 6 20.10 3.84 -11.26
N LEU A 7 21.08 2.93 -11.23
CA LEU A 7 20.88 1.56 -10.74
C LEU A 7 20.46 1.54 -9.27
N GLY A 8 21.14 2.31 -8.41
CA GLY A 8 20.75 2.46 -7.00
C GLY A 8 19.32 3.01 -6.85
N GLY A 9 18.93 3.95 -7.71
CA GLY A 9 17.59 4.53 -7.71
C GLY A 9 16.50 3.54 -8.09
N ILE A 10 16.73 2.75 -9.15
CA ILE A 10 15.78 1.72 -9.60
C ILE A 10 15.59 0.64 -8.53
N VAL A 11 16.69 0.18 -7.92
CA VAL A 11 16.64 -0.83 -6.85
C VAL A 11 15.89 -0.29 -5.64
N GLY A 12 16.16 0.95 -5.22
CA GLY A 12 15.48 1.58 -4.08
C GLY A 12 13.97 1.73 -4.29
N VAL A 13 13.55 2.19 -5.47
CA VAL A 13 12.12 2.32 -5.82
C VAL A 13 11.45 0.96 -5.94
N GLY A 14 12.12 -0.02 -6.54
CA GLY A 14 11.62 -1.39 -6.65
C GLY A 14 11.37 -2.02 -5.27
N LEU A 15 12.31 -1.85 -4.34
CA LEU A 15 12.17 -2.36 -2.98
C LEU A 15 11.00 -1.70 -2.23
N LEU A 16 10.85 -0.38 -2.39
CA LEU A 16 9.72 0.36 -1.82
C LEU A 16 8.38 -0.12 -2.38
N MET A 17 8.28 -0.36 -3.69
CA MET A 17 7.05 -0.87 -4.29
C MET A 17 6.64 -2.22 -3.70
N VAL A 18 7.60 -3.14 -3.53
CA VAL A 18 7.33 -4.46 -2.93
C VAL A 18 6.85 -4.31 -1.48
N LEU A 19 7.56 -3.51 -0.67
CA LEU A 19 7.18 -3.26 0.72
C LEU A 19 5.78 -2.64 0.84
N THR A 20 5.49 -1.66 -0.02
CA THR A 20 4.19 -0.98 -0.06
C THR A 20 3.07 -1.94 -0.43
N SER A 21 3.31 -2.81 -1.42
CA SER A 21 2.33 -3.81 -1.87
C SER A 21 2.01 -4.83 -0.77
N ILE A 22 3.02 -5.32 -0.05
CA ILE A 22 2.83 -6.25 1.07
C ILE A 22 2.03 -5.59 2.19
N PHE A 23 2.35 -4.34 2.55
CA PHE A 23 1.67 -3.65 3.64
C PHE A 23 0.21 -3.32 3.29
N ASN A 24 -0.06 -2.90 2.05
CA ASN A 24 -1.42 -2.72 1.55
C ASN A 24 -2.20 -4.05 1.50
N GLY A 25 -1.56 -5.15 1.10
CA GLY A 25 -2.16 -6.47 1.11
C GLY A 25 -2.53 -6.95 2.51
N TYR A 26 -1.66 -6.69 3.50
CA TYR A 26 -1.95 -6.96 4.92
C TYR A 26 -3.12 -6.11 5.42
N ALA A 27 -3.13 -4.81 5.12
CA ALA A 27 -4.23 -3.94 5.52
C ALA A 27 -5.57 -4.39 4.91
N LEU A 28 -5.57 -4.76 3.63
CA LEU A 28 -6.74 -5.29 2.95
C LEU A 28 -7.20 -6.61 3.57
N ASN A 29 -6.28 -7.51 3.93
CA ASN A 29 -6.63 -8.76 4.61
C ASN A 29 -7.39 -8.48 5.92
N VAL A 30 -6.84 -7.64 6.79
CA VAL A 30 -7.45 -7.34 8.08
C VAL A 30 -8.82 -6.68 7.90
N LEU A 31 -8.94 -5.70 7.00
CA LEU A 31 -10.23 -5.06 6.69
C LEU A 31 -11.23 -6.05 6.10
N TRP A 32 -10.77 -7.00 5.29
CA TRP A 32 -11.61 -8.04 4.71
C TRP A 32 -12.16 -8.98 5.78
N GLU A 33 -11.30 -9.43 6.69
CA GLU A 33 -11.69 -10.25 7.84
C GLU A 33 -12.71 -9.51 8.73
N TRP A 34 -12.54 -8.22 8.94
CA TRP A 34 -13.43 -7.41 9.79
C TRP A 34 -14.78 -7.09 9.14
N PHE A 35 -14.81 -6.76 7.85
CA PHE A 35 -16.01 -6.23 7.21
C PHE A 35 -16.68 -7.20 6.26
N ILE A 36 -15.90 -7.94 5.47
CA ILE A 36 -16.46 -8.74 4.37
C ILE A 36 -16.84 -10.14 4.86
N VAL A 37 -15.98 -10.78 5.64
CA VAL A 37 -16.24 -12.13 6.17
C VAL A 37 -17.52 -12.18 7.02
N PRO A 38 -17.72 -11.34 8.06
CA PRO A 38 -18.92 -11.43 8.90
C PRO A 38 -20.20 -10.96 8.18
N THR A 39 -20.10 -9.99 7.26
CA THR A 39 -21.28 -9.42 6.58
C THR A 39 -21.77 -10.28 5.42
N PHE A 40 -20.85 -10.86 4.64
CA PHE A 40 -21.17 -11.60 3.42
C PHE A 40 -20.94 -13.11 3.53
N GLY A 41 -20.43 -13.61 4.67
CA GLY A 41 -20.06 -15.02 4.83
C GLY A 41 -18.93 -15.47 3.90
N ALA A 42 -18.11 -14.53 3.43
CA ALA A 42 -17.03 -14.82 2.50
C ALA A 42 -15.90 -15.62 3.18
N PRO A 43 -15.18 -16.49 2.42
CA PRO A 43 -14.02 -17.18 2.96
C PRO A 43 -12.92 -16.19 3.36
N ASN A 44 -12.17 -16.55 4.40
CA ASN A 44 -11.03 -15.75 4.84
C ASN A 44 -9.96 -15.69 3.73
N LEU A 45 -9.48 -14.49 3.45
CA LEU A 45 -8.50 -14.21 2.42
C LEU A 45 -7.09 -14.33 3.02
N GLY A 46 -6.37 -15.40 2.69
CA GLY A 46 -4.95 -15.47 3.04
C GLY A 46 -4.14 -14.29 2.48
N ILE A 47 -2.95 -14.05 3.03
CA ILE A 47 -2.08 -12.93 2.61
C ILE A 47 -1.81 -12.95 1.09
N VAL A 48 -1.58 -14.13 0.50
CA VAL A 48 -1.29 -14.26 -0.94
C VAL A 48 -2.46 -13.78 -1.82
N PRO A 49 -3.70 -14.31 -1.68
CA PRO A 49 -4.82 -13.78 -2.45
C PRO A 49 -5.15 -12.32 -2.09
N ALA A 50 -4.89 -11.85 -0.87
CA ALA A 50 -5.12 -10.45 -0.50
C ALA A 50 -4.20 -9.50 -1.27
N ILE A 51 -2.92 -9.84 -1.42
CA ILE A 51 -1.99 -9.09 -2.27
C ILE A 51 -2.47 -9.11 -3.73
N GLY A 52 -2.94 -10.27 -4.22
CA GLY A 52 -3.52 -10.40 -5.56
C GLY A 52 -4.70 -9.45 -5.80
N VAL A 53 -5.67 -9.42 -4.88
CA VAL A 53 -6.82 -8.51 -4.94
C VAL A 53 -6.37 -7.06 -4.86
N ALA A 54 -5.45 -6.72 -3.95
CA ALA A 54 -4.91 -5.37 -3.82
C ALA A 54 -4.24 -4.90 -5.12
N MET A 55 -3.50 -5.78 -5.80
CA MET A 55 -2.91 -5.48 -7.12
C MET A 55 -4.00 -5.23 -8.17
N VAL A 56 -5.00 -6.11 -8.28
CA VAL A 56 -6.11 -5.95 -9.24
C VAL A 56 -6.84 -4.64 -9.00
N VAL A 57 -7.20 -4.34 -7.75
CA VAL A 57 -7.84 -3.07 -7.37
C VAL A 57 -6.95 -1.89 -7.73
N SER A 58 -5.65 -1.96 -7.44
CA SER A 58 -4.69 -0.90 -7.80
C SER A 58 -4.59 -0.66 -9.30
N TYR A 59 -4.75 -1.70 -10.13
CA TYR A 59 -4.79 -1.55 -11.59
C TYR A 59 -6.12 -0.97 -12.09
N LEU A 60 -7.22 -1.25 -11.37
CA LEU A 60 -8.56 -0.77 -11.72
C LEU A 60 -8.86 0.62 -11.17
N THR A 61 -8.14 1.11 -10.16
CA THR A 61 -8.37 2.40 -9.52
C THR A 61 -7.25 3.39 -9.81
N HIS A 62 -7.61 4.67 -9.94
CA HIS A 62 -6.65 5.73 -10.18
C HIS A 62 -5.82 5.98 -8.91
N GLN A 63 -4.55 5.61 -8.94
CA GLN A 63 -3.58 5.90 -7.89
C GLN A 63 -3.10 7.35 -8.07
N THR A 64 -3.40 8.24 -7.12
CA THR A 64 -3.01 9.66 -7.21
C THR A 64 -1.50 9.82 -7.04
N HIS A 65 -0.78 9.74 -8.15
CA HIS A 65 0.61 10.18 -8.22
C HIS A 65 0.64 11.70 -8.29
N ASN A 66 0.63 12.36 -7.13
CA ASN A 66 0.95 13.79 -7.03
C ASN A 66 2.43 13.98 -7.36
N CYS A 67 2.76 13.97 -8.66
CA CYS A 67 4.05 14.39 -9.20
C CYS A 67 4.10 15.92 -9.17
N LYS A 68 4.27 16.51 -7.98
CA LYS A 68 4.79 17.87 -7.91
C LYS A 68 6.24 17.80 -8.39
N LYS A 69 6.49 18.33 -9.59
CA LYS A 69 7.83 18.61 -10.12
C LYS A 69 8.45 19.74 -9.29
N GLU A 70 8.79 19.46 -8.04
CA GLU A 70 9.83 20.20 -7.33
C GLU A 70 11.12 19.40 -7.49
N GLU A 71 12.26 20.09 -7.56
CA GLU A 71 13.60 19.48 -7.52
C GLU A 71 13.84 18.87 -6.13
N ARG A 72 13.08 17.83 -5.79
CA ARG A 72 13.20 17.10 -4.53
C ARG A 72 14.38 16.15 -4.64
N ASN A 73 15.22 16.12 -3.61
CA ASN A 73 16.31 15.15 -3.54
C ASN A 73 15.74 13.73 -3.64
N PHE A 74 16.47 12.80 -4.26
CA PHE A 74 16.04 11.41 -4.41
C PHE A 74 15.62 10.79 -3.05
N GLY A 75 16.32 11.15 -1.97
CA GLY A 75 15.97 10.75 -0.61
C GLY A 75 14.62 11.27 -0.11
N GLU A 76 14.24 12.51 -0.46
CA GLU A 76 12.94 13.08 -0.08
C GLU A 76 11.79 12.42 -0.84
N MET A 77 11.99 12.11 -2.13
CA MET A 77 11.00 11.38 -2.93
C MET A 77 10.75 9.96 -2.39
N VAL A 78 11.83 9.25 -2.04
CA VAL A 78 11.78 7.91 -1.42
C VAL A 78 11.11 7.98 -0.04
N ALA A 79 11.47 8.96 0.80
CA ALA A 79 10.89 9.14 2.12
C ALA A 79 9.40 9.49 2.08
N GLU A 80 8.99 10.40 1.18
CA GLU A 80 7.58 10.75 1.00
C GLU A 80 6.76 9.57 0.47
N GLY A 81 7.31 8.81 -0.48
CA GLY A 81 6.70 7.58 -0.99
C GLY A 81 6.51 6.55 0.13
N ALA A 82 7.55 6.30 0.92
CA ALA A 82 7.49 5.38 2.07
C ALA A 82 6.50 5.85 3.14
N ALA A 83 6.47 7.15 3.44
CA ALA A 83 5.55 7.72 4.41
C ALA A 83 4.10 7.50 3.96
N ARG A 84 3.76 7.83 2.70
CA ARG A 84 2.41 7.60 2.17
C ARG A 84 2.04 6.12 2.14
N ALA A 85 3.00 5.26 1.78
CA ALA A 85 2.84 3.81 1.75
C ALA A 85 2.46 3.20 3.10
N VAL A 86 2.90 3.80 4.22
CA VAL A 86 2.56 3.33 5.56
C VAL A 86 1.36 4.08 6.13
N VAL A 87 1.30 5.40 5.98
CA VAL A 87 0.26 6.24 6.57
C VAL A 87 -1.12 5.90 6.01
N ASN A 88 -1.26 5.74 4.68
CA ASN A 88 -2.56 5.44 4.08
C ASN A 88 -3.20 4.14 4.61
N PRO A 89 -2.54 2.98 4.50
CA PRO A 89 -3.10 1.73 5.04
C PRO A 89 -3.25 1.76 6.56
N SER A 90 -2.35 2.44 7.29
CA SER A 90 -2.49 2.57 8.75
C SER A 90 -3.73 3.38 9.14
N LEU A 91 -4.02 4.47 8.44
CA LEU A 91 -5.24 5.24 8.64
C LEU A 91 -6.47 4.41 8.29
N ALA A 92 -6.44 3.67 7.17
CA ALA A 92 -7.55 2.79 6.79
C ALA A 92 -7.81 1.71 7.85
N LEU A 93 -6.76 1.11 8.41
CA LEU A 93 -6.86 0.15 9.51
C LEU A 93 -7.37 0.81 10.80
N PHE A 94 -6.89 2.01 11.14
CA PHE A 94 -7.33 2.73 12.33
C PHE A 94 -8.83 3.05 12.29
N PHE A 95 -9.30 3.63 11.18
CA PHE A 95 -10.73 3.88 10.99
C PHE A 95 -11.53 2.59 10.89
N GLY A 96 -10.99 1.57 10.21
CA GLY A 96 -11.61 0.25 10.14
C GLY A 96 -11.80 -0.37 11.52
N TRP A 97 -10.80 -0.28 12.39
CA TRP A 97 -10.88 -0.79 13.75
C TRP A 97 -11.95 -0.07 14.59
N ILE A 98 -12.06 1.25 14.44
CA ILE A 98 -13.10 2.05 15.10
C ILE A 98 -14.49 1.58 14.66
N VAL A 99 -14.72 1.36 13.36
CA VAL A 99 -16.04 0.91 12.88
C VAL A 99 -16.31 -0.53 13.31
N HIS A 100 -15.30 -1.41 13.28
CA HIS A 100 -15.42 -2.80 13.73
C HIS A 100 -15.84 -2.90 15.22
N LEU A 101 -15.50 -1.93 16.06
CA LEU A 101 -15.97 -1.86 17.46
C LEU A 101 -17.49 -1.72 17.62
N PHE A 102 -18.20 -1.24 16.58
CA PHE A 102 -19.66 -1.05 16.60
C PHE A 102 -20.43 -2.14 15.84
N MET A 103 -19.74 -3.12 15.25
CA MET A 103 -20.32 -4.26 14.54
C MET A 103 -20.48 -5.48 15.45
#